data_AF-A0A933CUY2-F1
#
_entry.id   AF-A0A933CUY2-F1
#
_cell.length_a   1.000
_cell.length_b   1.000
_cell.length_c   1.000
_cell.angle_alpha   90.00
_cell.angle_beta   90.00
_cell.angle_gamma   90.00
#
_symmetry.space_group_name_H-M   'P 1'
#
loop_
_entity.id
_entity.type
_entity.pdbx_description
1 polymer ?
#
loop_
_entity_poly.entity_id
_entity_poly.type
_entity_poly.pdbx_seq_one_letter_code
_entity_poly.pdbx_strand_id
1 'polypeptide(L)'
;MVFFSVFLAELGDKTQLATLLFATDGKMGRLGVFFAASGALVFSSLLAVLFGAQIARYISPVALKIAAGSGFILIGIWMVIGARS
;
A
#
# COMPACT_ATOMS: atom_id res chain seq x y z
N MET A 1 -16.96 -5.47 17.34
CA MET A 1 -17.23 -4.47 16.28
C MET A 1 -15.97 -3.98 15.59
N VAL A 2 -14.91 -3.57 16.30
CA VAL A 2 -13.67 -3.05 15.69
C VAL A 2 -12.97 -4.06 14.77
N PHE A 3 -12.76 -5.31 15.22
CA PHE A 3 -12.13 -6.35 14.39
C PHE A 3 -12.88 -6.56 13.07
N PHE A 4 -14.19 -6.75 13.12
CA PHE A 4 -15.01 -6.93 11.92
C PHE A 4 -14.97 -5.72 11.00
N SER A 5 -15.01 -4.49 11.55
CA SER A 5 -14.93 -3.26 10.75
C SER A 5 -13.58 -3.09 10.05
N VAL A 6 -12.48 -3.41 10.72
CA VAL A 6 -11.12 -3.33 10.16
C VAL A 6 -10.91 -4.46 9.16
N PHE A 7 -11.34 -5.67 9.48
CA PHE A 7 -11.25 -6.83 8.60
C PHE A 7 -12.01 -6.62 7.29
N LEU A 8 -13.23 -6.06 7.35
CA LEU A 8 -13.99 -5.72 6.14
C LEU A 8 -13.31 -4.60 5.32
N ALA A 9 -12.71 -3.62 6.00
CA ALA A 9 -11.96 -2.55 5.35
C ALA A 9 -10.68 -3.08 4.68
N GLU A 10 -10.00 -4.06 5.28
CA GLU A 10 -8.76 -4.65 4.74
C GLU A 10 -9.02 -5.70 3.65
N LEU A 11 -10.10 -6.48 3.72
CA LEU A 11 -10.46 -7.51 2.73
C LEU A 11 -10.72 -6.96 1.31
N GLY A 12 -11.06 -5.68 1.22
CA GLY A 12 -11.35 -4.99 -0.04
C GLY A 12 -10.16 -4.21 -0.60
N ASP A 13 -8.96 -4.32 0.00
CA ASP A 13 -7.83 -3.54 -0.48
C ASP A 13 -7.46 -3.92 -1.92
N LYS A 14 -7.11 -2.91 -2.72
CA LYS A 14 -6.81 -3.07 -4.14
C LYS A 14 -5.68 -4.06 -4.38
N THR A 15 -4.75 -4.19 -3.43
CA THR A 15 -3.66 -5.17 -3.49
C THR A 15 -4.18 -6.61 -3.40
N GLN A 16 -5.18 -6.87 -2.57
CA GLN A 16 -5.78 -8.20 -2.40
C GLN A 16 -6.60 -8.61 -3.62
N LEU A 17 -7.38 -7.69 -4.17
CA LEU A 17 -8.10 -7.92 -5.43
C LEU A 17 -7.16 -8.16 -6.61
N ALA A 18 -6.05 -7.40 -6.71
CA ALA A 18 -5.04 -7.59 -7.74
C ALA A 18 -4.34 -8.96 -7.61
N THR A 19 -3.96 -9.36 -6.40
CA THR A 19 -3.36 -10.70 -6.16
C THR A 19 -4.34 -11.82 -6.46
N LEU A 20 -5.62 -11.67 -6.13
CA LEU A 20 -6.66 -12.64 -6.47
C LEU A 20 -6.83 -12.75 -7.99
N LEU A 21 -6.91 -11.62 -8.70
CA LEU A 21 -6.99 -11.59 -10.17
C LEU A 21 -5.78 -12.28 -10.82
N PHE A 22 -4.57 -11.98 -10.37
CA PHE A 22 -3.36 -12.65 -10.85
C PHE A 22 -3.34 -14.14 -10.50
N ALA A 23 -3.86 -14.55 -9.34
CA ALA A 23 -3.96 -15.96 -8.96
C ALA A 23 -4.98 -16.74 -9.80
N THR A 24 -6.00 -16.05 -10.33
CA THR A 24 -6.99 -16.62 -11.25
C THR A 24 -6.55 -16.57 -12.73
N ASP A 25 -5.59 -15.70 -13.09
CA ASP A 25 -5.03 -15.62 -14.44
C ASP A 25 -4.03 -16.77 -14.64
N GLY A 26 -4.38 -17.71 -15.52
CA GLY A 26 -3.69 -19.00 -15.70
C GLY A 26 -2.24 -18.92 -16.21
N LYS A 27 -1.71 -17.71 -16.48
CA LYS A 27 -0.34 -17.49 -16.96
C LYS A 27 0.72 -17.65 -15.88
N MET A 28 0.38 -17.36 -14.63
CA MET A 28 1.30 -17.42 -13.48
C MET A 28 0.69 -18.37 -12.44
N GLY A 29 1.27 -19.55 -12.26
CA GLY A 29 0.73 -20.53 -11.30
C GLY A 29 0.60 -19.96 -9.88
N ARG A 30 -0.27 -20.54 -9.04
CA ARG A 30 -0.57 -20.08 -7.66
C ARG A 30 0.67 -19.72 -6.83
N LEU A 31 1.73 -20.53 -6.94
CA LEU A 31 3.00 -20.29 -6.24
C LEU A 31 3.76 -19.07 -6.80
N GLY A 32 3.71 -18.83 -8.11
CA GLY A 32 4.34 -17.67 -8.75
C GLY A 32 3.73 -16.36 -8.29
N VAL A 33 2.41 -16.29 -8.15
CA VAL A 33 1.71 -15.10 -7.62
C VAL A 33 2.05 -14.88 -6.16
N PHE A 34 2.10 -15.94 -5.36
CA PHE A 34 2.51 -15.86 -3.96
C PHE A 34 3.93 -15.28 -3.81
N PHE A 35 4.93 -15.86 -4.49
CA PHE A 35 6.30 -15.37 -4.41
C PHE A 35 6.47 -13.96 -4.99
N ALA A 36 5.75 -13.62 -6.06
CA ALA A 36 5.78 -12.27 -6.63
C ALA A 36 5.21 -11.23 -5.65
N ALA A 37 4.04 -11.50 -5.08
CA ALA A 37 3.39 -10.59 -4.13
C ALA A 37 4.17 -10.47 -2.82
N SER A 38 4.56 -11.59 -2.21
CA SER A 38 5.38 -11.60 -1.00
C SER A 38 6.75 -10.98 -1.25
N GLY A 39 7.38 -11.25 -2.39
CA GLY A 39 8.65 -10.64 -2.78
C GLY A 39 8.53 -9.13 -2.94
N ALA A 40 7.49 -8.64 -3.61
CA ALA A 40 7.22 -7.22 -3.75
C ALA A 40 6.99 -6.53 -2.40
N LEU A 41 6.24 -7.17 -1.49
CA LEU A 41 5.98 -6.68 -0.13
C LEU A 41 7.27 -6.60 0.70
N VAL A 42 8.07 -7.66 0.72
CA VAL A 42 9.34 -7.71 1.46
C VAL A 42 10.31 -6.67 0.90
N PHE A 43 10.44 -6.61 -0.42
CA PHE A 43 11.33 -5.65 -1.07
C PHE A 43 10.92 -4.20 -0.81
N SER A 44 9.63 -3.89 -0.99
CA SER A 44 9.10 -2.55 -0.70
C SER A 44 9.31 -2.16 0.77
N SER A 45 9.04 -3.08 1.70
CA SER A 45 9.26 -2.85 3.13
C SER A 45 10.73 -2.65 3.48
N LEU A 46 11.62 -3.43 2.87
CA LEU A 46 13.06 -3.29 3.03
C LEU A 46 13.54 -1.91 2.58
N LEU A 47 13.14 -1.47 1.38
CA LEU A 47 13.46 -0.12 0.90
C LEU A 47 12.89 0.95 1.83
N ALA A 48 11.63 0.81 2.26
CA ALA A 48 10.98 1.75 3.16
C ALA A 48 11.74 1.89 4.49
N VAL A 49 12.23 0.78 5.06
CA VAL A 49 13.00 0.82 6.32
C VAL A 49 14.40 1.39 6.09
N LEU A 50 15.11 0.95 5.04
CA LEU A 50 16.46 1.42 4.74
C LEU A 50 16.50 2.92 4.48
N PHE A 51 15.61 3.43 3.64
CA PHE A 51 15.55 4.87 3.34
C PHE A 51 14.81 5.66 4.42
N GLY A 52 13.74 5.11 4.99
CA GLY A 52 12.96 5.78 6.04
C GLY A 52 13.78 6.06 7.28
N ALA A 53 14.65 5.12 7.70
CA ALA A 53 15.56 5.32 8.82
C ALA A 53 16.59 6.42 8.53
N GLN A 54 17.09 6.54 7.29
CA GLN A 54 18.03 7.61 6.92
C GLN A 54 17.32 8.97 6.91
N ILE A 55 16.16 9.06 6.27
CA ILE A 55 15.38 10.30 6.18
C ILE A 55 14.96 10.80 7.57
N ALA A 56 14.56 9.88 8.46
CA ALA A 56 14.17 10.22 9.83
C ALA A 56 15.32 10.81 10.67
N ARG A 57 16.59 10.65 10.28
CA ARG A 57 17.73 11.29 10.96
C ARG A 57 17.90 12.76 10.58
N TYR A 58 17.41 13.17 9.40
CA TYR A 58 17.54 14.53 8.88
C TYR A 58 16.24 15.34 8.97
N ILE A 59 15.09 14.66 9.02
CA ILE A 59 13.76 15.28 9.02
C ILE A 59 13.10 15.11 10.39
N SER A 60 12.56 16.19 10.95
CA SER A 60 11.83 16.12 12.21
C SER A 60 10.56 15.27 12.08
N PRO A 61 10.17 14.53 13.13
CA PRO A 61 8.94 13.72 13.11
C PRO A 61 7.68 14.52 12.79
N VAL A 62 7.66 15.81 13.17
CA VAL A 62 6.56 16.74 12.89
C VAL A 62 6.48 17.06 11.40
N ALA A 63 7.61 17.37 10.76
CA ALA A 63 7.65 17.64 9.32
C ALA A 63 7.24 16.41 8.52
N LEU A 64 7.67 15.21 8.93
CA LEU A 64 7.28 13.95 8.29
C LEU A 64 5.77 13.69 8.39
N LYS A 65 5.17 13.94 9.58
CA LYS A 65 3.72 13.83 9.77
C LYS A 65 2.94 14.80 8.90
N ILE A 66 3.37 16.06 8.83
CA ILE A 66 2.71 17.08 7.99
C ILE A 66 2.82 16.68 6.53
N ALA A 67 4.00 16.27 6.06
CA ALA A 67 4.21 15.84 4.68
C ALA A 67 3.32 14.63 4.31
N ALA A 68 3.26 13.61 5.17
CA ALA A 68 2.40 12.45 4.96
C ALA A 68 0.90 12.82 4.94
N GLY A 69 0.47 13.67 5.88
CA GLY A 69 -0.92 14.15 5.94
C GLY A 69 -1.31 14.98 4.72
N SER A 70 -0.45 15.91 4.30
CA SER A 70 -0.66 16.70 3.09
C SER A 70 -0.72 15.82 1.84
N GLY A 71 0.19 14.85 1.71
CA GLY A 71 0.15 13.88 0.62
C GLY A 71 -1.14 13.08 0.58
N PHE A 72 -1.63 12.62 1.73
CA PHE A 72 -2.91 11.92 1.83
C PHE A 72 -4.09 12.77 1.37
N ILE A 73 -4.14 14.05 1.79
CA ILE A 73 -5.19 14.99 1.36
C ILE A 73 -5.12 15.23 -0.15
N LEU A 74 -3.92 15.45 -0.71
CA LEU A 74 -3.73 15.69 -2.14
C LEU A 74 -4.18 14.49 -2.98
N ILE A 75 -3.79 13.27 -2.59
CA ILE A 75 -4.21 12.03 -3.25
C ILE A 75 -5.73 11.86 -3.12
N GLY A 76 -6.31 12.16 -1.95
CA GLY A 76 -7.75 12.12 -1.73
C GLY A 76 -8.51 13.07 -2.65
N ILE A 77 -8.07 14.33 -2.75
CA ILE A 77 -8.66 15.32 -3.67
C ILE A 77 -8.53 14.85 -5.11
N TRP A 78 -7.35 14.39 -5.52
CA TRP A 78 -7.11 13.90 -6.87
C TRP A 78 -8.00 12.71 -7.23
N MET A 79 -8.17 11.77 -6.29
CA MET A 79 -9.07 10.63 -6.48
C MET A 79 -10.53 11.05 -6.62
N VAL A 80 -11.00 12.02 -5.83
CA VAL A 80 -12.38 12.53 -5.92
C VAL A 80 -12.62 13.25 -7.25
N ILE A 81 -11.66 14.02 -7.73
CA ILE A 81 -11.76 14.71 -9.03
C ILE A 81 -11.69 13.69 -10.17
N GLY A 82 -10.73 12.76 -10.13
CA GLY A 82 -10.53 11.74 -11.16
C GLY A 82 -11.64 10.69 -11.22
N ALA A 83 -12.34 10.43 -10.12
CA ALA A 83 -13.52 9.57 -10.12
C ALA A 83 -14.76 10.23 -10.78
N ARG A 84 -14.72 11.54 -11.05
CA ARG A 84 -15.82 12.30 -11.67
C ARG A 84 -15.66 12.50 -13.19
N SER A 85 -14.52 12.12 -13.77
CA SER A 85 -14.17 12.20 -15.20
C SER A 85 -14.11 10.82 -15.83
#